data_AF-A0A2V9T0N4-F1
#
_entry.id   AF-A0A2V9T0N4-F1
#
_cell.length_a   1.000
_cell.length_b   1.000
_cell.length_c   1.000
_cell.angle_alpha   90.00
_cell.angle_beta   90.00
_cell.angle_gamma   90.00
#
_symmetry.space_group_name_H-M   'P 1'
#
loop_
_entity.id
_entity.type
_entity.pdbx_description
1 polymer ?
#
loop_
_entity_poly.entity_id
_entity_poly.type
_entity_poly.pdbx_seq_one_letter_code
_entity_poly.pdbx_strand_id
1 'polypeptide(L)'
;MDFRVKQLSRIRVLPRPHQSFKLLLDRVPQVEALAHRSLEGLRPTLQWLYGARRRLATCSVVLLTLWLFLHVMFGANGMVIYRQKRAEYQGLQEEINGLQKENDRYTGQIKALKTDPSTIEKEAREQLHYARPGEVIYVAPAPVPSQARETNAARK
;
A
#
# COMPACT_ATOMS: atom_id res chain seq x y z
N MET A 1 61.73 29.56 -46.20
CA MET A 1 61.07 28.33 -45.70
C MET A 1 59.62 28.38 -46.16
N ASP A 2 59.27 27.46 -47.05
CA ASP A 2 58.06 27.49 -47.89
C ASP A 2 56.75 27.21 -47.15
N PHE A 3 55.79 28.12 -47.32
CA PHE A 3 54.38 27.89 -47.01
C PHE A 3 53.74 27.05 -48.12
N ARG A 4 53.56 25.76 -47.87
CA ARG A 4 52.90 24.83 -48.81
C ARG A 4 51.43 24.65 -48.42
N VAL A 5 50.55 25.46 -49.02
CA VAL A 5 49.09 25.29 -48.96
C VAL A 5 48.71 24.03 -49.75
N LYS A 6 48.24 22.98 -49.07
CA LYS A 6 47.71 21.78 -49.72
C LYS A 6 46.33 22.09 -50.31
N GLN A 7 46.27 21.98 -51.63
CA GLN A 7 45.12 22.14 -52.51
C GLN A 7 43.88 21.34 -52.09
N LEU A 8 42.74 21.97 -52.34
CA LEU A 8 41.37 21.50 -52.23
C LEU A 8 41.13 20.14 -52.91
N SER A 9 40.40 19.28 -52.19
CA SER A 9 39.88 18.00 -52.65
C SER A 9 39.00 18.16 -53.90
N ARG A 10 39.43 17.51 -54.99
CA ARG A 10 38.71 17.43 -56.27
C ARG A 10 37.33 16.79 -56.09
N ILE A 11 36.31 17.52 -56.52
CA ILE A 11 34.94 17.03 -56.73
C ILE A 11 34.99 15.89 -57.76
N ARG A 12 34.41 14.75 -57.40
CA ARG A 12 34.29 13.58 -58.28
C ARG A 12 33.17 13.84 -59.28
N VAL A 13 33.57 14.03 -60.54
CA VAL A 13 32.68 14.27 -61.69
C VAL A 13 31.72 13.09 -61.85
N LEU A 14 30.41 13.39 -61.91
CA LEU A 14 29.31 12.46 -62.12
C LEU A 14 29.32 11.96 -63.59
N PRO A 15 29.31 10.64 -63.86
CA PRO A 15 29.23 10.14 -65.23
C PRO A 15 27.85 10.41 -65.84
N ARG A 16 27.83 10.72 -67.15
CA ARG A 16 26.64 11.16 -67.89
C ARG A 16 25.54 10.08 -67.94
N PRO A 17 24.26 10.47 -67.83
CA PRO A 17 23.13 9.58 -67.52
C PRO A 17 22.69 8.62 -68.64
N HIS A 18 23.16 8.78 -69.88
CA HIS A 18 22.57 8.05 -71.02
C HIS A 18 23.09 6.63 -71.24
N GLN A 19 24.23 6.23 -70.65
CA GLN A 19 24.77 4.86 -70.79
C GLN A 19 24.34 3.93 -69.64
N SER A 20 24.26 4.46 -68.42
CA SER A 20 23.84 3.69 -67.24
C SER A 20 22.40 3.16 -67.40
N PHE A 21 21.53 3.95 -68.04
CA PHE A 21 20.13 3.56 -68.26
C PHE A 21 19.99 2.45 -69.30
N LYS A 22 20.84 2.44 -70.34
CA LYS A 22 20.87 1.34 -71.34
C LYS A 22 21.29 0.02 -70.71
N LEU A 23 22.29 0.05 -69.83
CA LEU A 23 22.75 -1.13 -69.09
C LEU A 23 21.71 -1.67 -68.10
N LEU A 24 20.87 -0.78 -67.57
CA LEU A 24 19.73 -1.18 -66.74
C LEU A 24 18.61 -1.79 -67.59
N LEU A 25 18.32 -1.22 -68.76
CA LEU A 25 17.30 -1.72 -69.68
C LEU A 25 17.64 -3.10 -70.27
N ASP A 26 18.91 -3.38 -70.56
CA ASP A 26 19.34 -4.69 -71.07
C ASP A 26 19.26 -5.81 -70.01
N ARG A 27 19.26 -5.43 -68.73
CA ARG A 27 19.06 -6.36 -67.60
C ARG A 27 17.59 -6.55 -67.21
N VAL A 28 16.68 -5.75 -67.73
CA VAL A 28 15.24 -5.85 -67.45
C VAL A 28 14.69 -7.28 -67.63
N PRO A 29 15.00 -8.04 -68.71
CA PRO A 29 14.43 -9.38 -68.88
C PRO A 29 14.92 -10.39 -67.82
N GLN A 30 16.14 -10.21 -67.28
CA GLN A 30 16.67 -11.06 -66.22
C GLN A 30 16.09 -10.70 -64.84
N VAL A 31 15.80 -9.42 -64.62
CA VAL A 31 15.17 -8.93 -63.40
C VAL A 31 13.72 -9.42 -63.32
N GLU A 32 13.00 -9.50 -64.45
CA GLU A 32 11.65 -10.07 -64.52
C GLU A 32 11.64 -11.57 -64.18
N ALA A 33 12.58 -12.36 -64.72
CA ALA A 33 12.69 -13.79 -64.40
C ALA A 33 13.05 -14.06 -62.92
N LEU A 34 13.88 -13.21 -62.31
CA LEU A 34 14.20 -13.26 -60.87
C LEU A 34 13.03 -12.78 -60.00
N ALA A 35 12.23 -11.82 -60.49
CA ALA A 35 11.05 -11.31 -59.79
C ALA A 35 9.97 -12.40 -59.66
N HIS A 36 9.72 -13.19 -60.71
CA HIS A 36 8.77 -14.31 -60.64
C HIS A 36 9.20 -15.38 -59.63
N ARG A 37 10.50 -15.72 -59.57
CA ARG A 37 11.02 -16.72 -58.62
C ARG A 37 11.03 -16.25 -57.16
N SER A 38 11.17 -14.94 -56.94
CA SER A 38 11.33 -14.37 -55.59
C SER A 38 10.01 -13.92 -54.96
N LEU A 39 9.04 -13.49 -55.77
CA LEU A 39 7.77 -12.93 -55.26
C LEU A 39 6.70 -14.00 -54.97
N GLU A 40 6.82 -15.21 -55.52
CA GLU A 40 5.85 -16.28 -55.28
C GLU A 40 5.93 -16.85 -53.86
N GLY A 41 7.14 -16.92 -53.28
CA GLY A 41 7.34 -17.44 -51.91
C GLY A 41 6.99 -16.45 -50.79
N LEU A 42 6.98 -15.14 -51.07
CA LEU A 42 6.78 -14.09 -50.06
C LEU A 42 5.32 -13.62 -49.94
N ARG A 43 4.46 -13.92 -50.93
CA ARG A 43 3.03 -13.58 -50.86
C ARG A 43 2.27 -14.29 -49.72
N PRO A 44 2.44 -15.61 -49.46
CA PRO A 44 1.70 -16.27 -48.38
C PRO A 44 2.21 -15.90 -46.98
N THR A 45 3.51 -15.57 -46.84
CA THR A 45 4.08 -15.15 -45.56
C THR A 45 3.55 -13.79 -45.12
N LEU A 46 3.38 -12.84 -46.05
CA LEU A 46 2.75 -11.56 -45.77
C LEU A 46 1.29 -11.70 -45.34
N GLN A 47 0.48 -12.51 -46.02
CA GLN A 47 -0.93 -12.70 -45.66
C GLN A 47 -1.09 -13.39 -44.30
N TRP A 48 -0.23 -14.36 -43.97
CA TRP A 48 -0.16 -14.97 -42.64
C TRP A 48 0.24 -13.97 -41.55
N LEU A 49 1.22 -13.10 -41.83
CA LEU A 49 1.61 -11.99 -40.96
C LEU A 49 0.45 -11.02 -40.68
N TYR A 50 -0.38 -10.68 -41.67
CA TYR A 50 -1.54 -9.80 -41.47
C TYR A 50 -2.61 -10.45 -40.57
N GLY A 51 -2.91 -11.74 -40.74
CA GLY A 51 -3.83 -12.48 -39.87
C GLY A 51 -3.28 -12.66 -38.44
N ALA A 52 -1.98 -12.94 -38.32
CA ALA A 52 -1.28 -13.06 -37.05
C ALA A 52 -1.18 -11.71 -36.31
N ARG A 53 -1.02 -10.59 -37.04
CA ARG A 53 -0.96 -9.24 -36.46
C ARG A 53 -2.22 -8.89 -35.69
N ARG A 54 -3.40 -9.27 -36.17
CA ARG A 54 -4.66 -9.04 -35.46
C ARG A 54 -4.72 -9.85 -34.15
N ARG A 55 -4.28 -11.11 -34.18
CA ARG A 55 -4.21 -11.97 -32.98
C ARG A 55 -3.19 -11.44 -31.97
N LEU A 56 -2.01 -11.04 -32.42
CA LEU A 56 -0.97 -10.43 -31.59
C LEU A 56 -1.44 -9.11 -30.97
N ALA A 57 -2.14 -8.28 -31.73
CA ALA A 57 -2.74 -7.04 -31.21
C ALA A 57 -3.81 -7.32 -30.16
N THR A 58 -4.67 -8.33 -30.35
CA THR A 58 -5.65 -8.71 -29.33
C THR A 58 -4.97 -9.27 -28.09
N CYS A 59 -3.98 -10.16 -28.24
CA CYS A 59 -3.22 -10.70 -27.11
C CYS A 59 -2.49 -9.60 -26.33
N SER A 60 -1.87 -8.63 -27.02
CA SER A 60 -1.17 -7.53 -26.35
C SER A 60 -2.15 -6.65 -25.57
N VAL A 61 -3.31 -6.33 -26.13
CA VAL A 61 -4.36 -5.59 -25.42
C VAL A 61 -4.83 -6.36 -24.19
N VAL A 62 -5.13 -7.65 -24.31
CA VAL A 62 -5.57 -8.48 -23.17
C VAL A 62 -4.51 -8.52 -22.08
N LEU A 63 -3.24 -8.72 -22.43
CA LEU A 63 -2.13 -8.72 -21.48
C LEU A 63 -1.99 -7.36 -20.78
N LEU A 64 -2.09 -6.27 -21.53
CA LEU A 64 -1.97 -4.91 -21.00
C LEU A 64 -3.15 -4.59 -20.07
N THR A 65 -4.38 -4.99 -20.44
CA THR A 65 -5.56 -4.88 -19.57
C THR A 65 -5.40 -5.67 -18.29
N LEU A 66 -4.93 -6.92 -18.37
CA LEU A 66 -4.73 -7.76 -17.19
C LEU A 66 -3.64 -7.20 -16.27
N TRP A 67 -2.55 -6.71 -16.86
CA TRP A 67 -1.48 -6.06 -16.12
C TRP A 67 -1.97 -4.79 -15.41
N LEU A 68 -2.73 -3.94 -16.10
CA LEU A 68 -3.30 -2.73 -15.51
C LEU A 68 -4.29 -3.07 -14.38
N PHE A 69 -5.14 -4.08 -14.61
CA PHE A 69 -6.10 -4.55 -13.62
C PHE A 69 -5.39 -5.03 -12.35
N LEU A 70 -4.36 -5.88 -12.49
CA LEU A 70 -3.54 -6.33 -11.37
C LEU A 70 -2.86 -5.14 -10.69
N HIS A 71 -2.25 -4.23 -11.45
CA HIS A 71 -1.59 -3.06 -10.89
C HIS A 71 -2.53 -2.14 -10.10
N VAL A 72 -3.77 -1.95 -10.56
CA VAL A 72 -4.77 -1.15 -9.83
C VAL A 72 -5.25 -1.90 -8.58
N MET A 73 -5.49 -3.21 -8.68
CA MET A 73 -5.93 -4.04 -7.54
C MET A 73 -4.85 -4.19 -6.45
N PHE A 74 -3.58 -4.26 -6.85
CA PHE A 74 -2.41 -4.42 -5.96
C PHE A 74 -1.65 -3.11 -5.70
N GLY A 75 -2.08 -1.99 -6.27
CA GLY A 75 -1.41 -0.68 -6.12
C GLY A 75 -1.60 -0.07 -4.73
N ALA A 76 -1.06 1.14 -4.54
CA ALA A 76 -1.09 1.86 -3.26
C ALA A 76 -2.51 2.08 -2.67
N ASN A 77 -3.55 2.07 -3.51
CA ASN A 77 -4.96 2.16 -3.11
C ASN A 77 -5.73 0.85 -3.33
N GLY A 78 -5.00 -0.26 -3.43
CA GLY A 78 -5.55 -1.58 -3.71
C GLY A 78 -6.34 -2.17 -2.56
N MET A 79 -6.90 -3.36 -2.80
CA MET A 79 -7.78 -4.03 -1.85
C MET A 79 -7.09 -4.34 -0.51
N VAL A 80 -5.77 -4.56 -0.52
CA VAL A 80 -4.98 -4.86 0.68
C VAL A 80 -4.98 -3.70 1.68
N ILE A 81 -4.69 -2.48 1.21
CA ILE A 81 -4.68 -1.28 2.06
C ILE A 81 -6.10 -0.96 2.54
N TYR A 82 -7.11 -1.15 1.70
CA TYR A 82 -8.50 -1.00 2.12
C TYR A 82 -8.85 -1.90 3.31
N ARG A 83 -8.43 -3.18 3.27
CA ARG A 83 -8.69 -4.11 4.38
C ARG A 83 -7.98 -3.68 5.67
N GLN A 84 -6.74 -3.23 5.58
CA GLN A 84 -6.00 -2.73 6.73
C GLN A 84 -6.66 -1.49 7.34
N LYS A 85 -7.01 -0.50 6.50
CA LYS A 85 -7.69 0.73 6.93
C LYS A 85 -9.08 0.44 7.51
N ARG A 86 -9.78 -0.57 6.97
CA ARG A 86 -11.07 -0.99 7.51
C ARG A 86 -10.95 -1.60 8.90
N ALA A 87 -9.93 -2.42 9.14
CA ALA A 87 -9.67 -3.00 10.46
C ALA A 87 -9.26 -1.93 11.47
N GLU A 88 -8.38 -1.00 11.08
CA GLU A 88 -7.97 0.15 11.89
C GLU A 88 -9.19 1.01 12.26
N TYR A 89 -10.04 1.34 11.29
CA TYR A 89 -11.28 2.08 11.52
C TYR A 89 -12.21 1.37 12.51
N GLN A 90 -12.37 0.05 12.39
CA GLN A 90 -13.19 -0.74 13.31
C GLN A 90 -12.63 -0.71 14.74
N GLY A 91 -11.32 -0.87 14.92
CA GLY A 91 -10.68 -0.81 16.24
C GLY A 91 -10.84 0.57 16.90
N LEU A 92 -10.59 1.64 16.15
CA LEU A 92 -10.79 3.01 16.65
C LEU A 92 -12.25 3.27 17.03
N GLN A 93 -13.20 2.75 16.24
CA GLN A 93 -14.62 2.91 16.54
C GLN A 93 -15.03 2.19 17.83
N GLU A 94 -14.47 1.01 18.08
CA GLU A 94 -14.68 0.28 19.34
C GLU A 94 -14.08 1.03 20.53
N GLU A 95 -12.89 1.60 20.38
CA GLU A 95 -12.24 2.41 21.41
C GLU A 95 -13.07 3.65 21.76
N ILE A 96 -13.54 4.40 20.75
CA ILE A 96 -14.43 5.55 20.94
C ILE A 96 -15.69 5.14 21.72
N ASN A 97 -16.31 4.03 21.33
CA ASN A 97 -17.52 3.53 22.00
C ASN A 97 -17.22 3.11 23.45
N GLY A 98 -16.05 2.54 23.72
CA GLY A 98 -15.60 2.21 25.07
C GLY A 98 -15.42 3.47 25.93
N LEU A 99 -14.66 4.44 25.43
CA LEU A 99 -14.41 5.71 26.10
C LEU A 99 -15.69 6.50 26.36
N GLN A 100 -16.64 6.49 25.41
CA GLN A 100 -17.94 7.16 25.61
C GLN A 100 -18.71 6.52 26.77
N LYS A 101 -18.76 5.18 26.85
CA LYS A 101 -19.42 4.49 27.97
C LYS A 101 -18.75 4.80 29.31
N GLU A 102 -17.43 4.87 29.34
CA GLU A 102 -16.70 5.27 30.56
C GLU A 102 -17.01 6.71 30.95
N ASN A 103 -17.04 7.61 29.98
CA ASN A 103 -17.38 9.01 30.20
C ASN A 103 -18.81 9.16 30.75
N ASP A 104 -19.77 8.45 30.17
CA ASP A 104 -21.16 8.42 30.63
C ASP A 104 -21.25 7.90 32.08
N ARG A 105 -20.49 6.85 32.40
CA ARG A 105 -20.40 6.30 33.76
C ARG A 105 -19.84 7.32 34.76
N TYR A 106 -18.72 7.96 34.45
CA TYR A 106 -18.13 8.96 35.34
C TYR A 106 -19.02 10.20 35.48
N THR A 107 -19.65 10.63 34.39
CA THR A 107 -20.62 11.73 34.42
C THR A 107 -21.80 11.40 35.32
N GLY A 108 -22.30 10.15 35.26
CA GLY A 108 -23.33 9.66 36.17
C GLY A 108 -22.90 9.70 37.64
N GLN A 109 -21.68 9.25 37.95
CA GLN A 109 -21.13 9.31 39.30
C GLN A 109 -21.02 10.76 39.79
N ILE A 110 -20.41 11.65 38.99
CA ILE A 110 -20.28 13.07 39.33
C ILE A 110 -21.65 13.69 39.57
N LYS A 111 -22.66 13.36 38.76
CA LYS A 111 -24.02 13.86 38.95
C LYS A 111 -24.63 13.34 40.26
N ALA A 112 -24.45 12.06 40.59
CA ALA A 112 -24.93 11.50 41.86
C ALA A 112 -24.26 12.19 43.06
N LEU A 113 -22.93 12.32 43.02
CA LEU A 113 -22.17 13.06 44.02
C LEU A 113 -22.61 14.52 44.14
N LYS A 114 -22.93 15.23 43.05
CA LYS A 114 -23.33 16.64 43.10
C LYS A 114 -24.78 16.87 43.51
N THR A 115 -25.69 15.93 43.22
CA THR A 115 -27.13 16.15 43.37
C THR A 115 -27.67 15.64 44.70
N ASP A 116 -27.01 14.64 45.30
CA ASP A 116 -27.45 14.02 46.55
C ASP A 116 -26.43 14.24 47.69
N PRO A 117 -26.73 15.14 48.64
CA PRO A 117 -25.88 15.42 49.80
C PRO A 117 -25.60 14.18 50.65
N SER A 118 -26.50 13.19 50.66
CA SER A 118 -26.33 11.96 51.45
C SER A 118 -25.28 11.02 50.86
N THR A 119 -25.12 11.02 49.53
CA THR A 119 -24.06 10.29 48.84
C THR A 119 -22.68 10.88 49.14
N ILE A 120 -22.56 12.22 49.20
CA ILE A 120 -21.32 12.89 49.62
C ILE A 120 -20.98 12.55 51.08
N GLU A 121 -21.96 12.63 51.97
CA GLU A 121 -21.74 12.36 53.39
C GLU A 121 -21.29 10.91 53.64
N LYS A 122 -21.84 9.95 52.90
CA LYS A 122 -21.39 8.55 52.97
C LYS A 122 -19.94 8.38 52.53
N GLU A 123 -19.59 8.90 51.35
CA GLU A 123 -18.21 8.84 50.83
C GLU A 123 -17.21 9.56 51.74
N ALA A 124 -17.57 10.71 52.29
CA ALA A 124 -16.74 11.45 53.23
C ALA A 124 -16.51 10.69 54.55
N ARG A 125 -17.54 10.01 55.07
CA ARG A 125 -17.42 9.20 56.30
C ARG A 125 -16.63 7.90 56.05
N GLU A 126 -16.84 7.25 54.91
CA GLU A 126 -16.22 5.95 54.59
C GLU A 126 -14.77 6.08 54.10
N GLN A 127 -14.49 6.96 53.13
CA GLN A 127 -13.16 7.08 52.53
C GLN A 127 -12.24 8.07 53.26
N LEU A 128 -12.82 9.14 53.82
CA LEU A 128 -12.04 10.25 54.40
C LEU A 128 -12.09 10.27 55.94
N HIS A 129 -12.81 9.31 56.56
CA HIS A 129 -13.06 9.26 58.01
C HIS A 129 -13.54 10.60 58.58
N TYR A 130 -14.30 11.36 57.76
CA TYR A 130 -14.76 12.68 58.11
C TYR A 130 -15.85 12.57 59.18
N ALA A 131 -15.70 13.31 60.27
CA ALA A 131 -16.69 13.45 61.33
C ALA A 131 -17.07 14.92 61.49
N ARG A 132 -18.35 15.21 61.71
CA ARG A 132 -18.79 16.59 61.96
C ARG A 132 -18.33 17.06 63.35
N PRO A 133 -18.13 18.38 63.56
CA PRO A 133 -17.83 18.92 64.88
C PRO A 133 -18.91 18.48 65.89
N GLY A 134 -18.53 17.70 66.90
CA GLY A 134 -19.44 17.15 67.93
C GLY A 134 -19.79 15.65 67.79
N GLU A 135 -19.36 14.96 66.73
CA GLU A 135 -19.49 13.49 66.62
C GLU A 135 -18.33 12.75 67.34
N VAL A 136 -18.63 11.64 68.02
CA VAL A 136 -17.65 10.82 68.76
C VAL A 136 -17.35 9.53 67.98
N ILE A 137 -16.09 9.32 67.60
CA ILE A 137 -15.64 8.14 66.86
C ILE A 137 -15.27 7.03 67.85
N TYR A 138 -15.96 5.89 67.78
CA TYR A 138 -15.59 4.69 68.54
C TYR A 138 -14.65 3.81 67.71
N VAL A 139 -13.40 3.66 68.16
CA VAL A 139 -12.43 2.75 67.54
C VAL A 139 -12.33 1.50 68.41
N ALA A 140 -12.44 0.32 67.79
CA ALA A 140 -12.22 -0.93 68.52
C ALA A 140 -10.76 -0.99 69.03
N PRO A 141 -10.52 -1.39 70.28
CA PRO A 141 -9.17 -1.51 70.81
C PRO A 141 -8.36 -2.50 69.99
N ALA A 142 -7.08 -2.19 69.77
CA ALA A 142 -6.17 -3.04 69.01
C ALA A 142 -6.21 -4.48 69.56
N PRO A 143 -6.28 -5.51 68.69
CA PRO A 143 -6.25 -6.88 69.14
C PRO A 143 -4.98 -7.09 69.95
N VAL A 144 -5.15 -7.45 71.22
CA VAL A 144 -4.03 -7.81 72.09
C VAL A 144 -3.21 -8.89 71.37
N PRO A 145 -1.89 -8.73 71.19
CA PRO A 145 -1.08 -9.73 70.53
C PRO A 145 -1.27 -11.04 71.30
N SER A 146 -1.89 -12.02 70.63
CA SER A 146 -2.04 -13.37 71.12
C SER A 146 -0.65 -13.86 71.46
N GLN A 147 -0.30 -13.89 72.74
CA GLN A 147 0.92 -14.52 73.23
C GLN A 147 0.97 -15.90 72.58
N ALA A 148 1.96 -16.09 71.71
CA ALA A 148 2.23 -17.37 71.11
C ALA A 148 2.27 -18.37 72.26
N ARG A 149 1.35 -19.34 72.25
CA ARG A 149 1.38 -20.45 73.19
C ARG A 149 2.79 -20.99 73.13
N GLU A 150 3.58 -20.76 74.18
CA GLU A 150 4.77 -21.54 74.46
C GLU A 150 4.26 -22.96 74.67
N THR A 151 4.20 -23.70 73.57
CA THR A 151 3.99 -25.13 73.61
C THR A 151 5.14 -25.65 74.44
N ASN A 152 4.80 -26.18 75.62
CA ASN A 152 5.70 -26.88 76.51
C ASN A 152 6.21 -28.14 75.79
N ALA A 153 7.13 -27.97 74.84
CA ALA A 153 7.86 -29.02 74.15
C ALA A 153 9.07 -29.46 74.98
N ALA A 154 8.90 -29.49 76.30
CA ALA A 154 9.86 -30.01 77.26
C ALA A 154 9.15 -30.98 78.21
N ARG A 155 8.62 -32.11 77.69
CA ARG A 155 8.38 -33.29 78.54
C ARG A 155 8.13 -34.60 77.76
N LYS A 156 9.20 -35.26 77.31
CA LYS A 156 9.54 -36.69 77.54
C LYS A 156 10.59 -37.18 76.56
#